data_AF-A0A1G2XZ14-F1
#
_entry.id   AF-A0A1G2XZ14-F1
#
_cell.length_a   1.000
_cell.length_b   1.000
_cell.length_c   1.000
_cell.angle_alpha   90.00
_cell.angle_beta   90.00
_cell.angle_gamma   90.00
#
_symmetry.space_group_name_H-M   'P 1'
#
loop_
_entity.id
_entity.type
_entity.pdbx_description
1 polymer ?
#
loop_
_entity_poly.entity_id
_entity_poly.type
_entity_poly.pdbx_seq_one_letter_code
_entity_poly.pdbx_strand_id
1 'polypeptide(L)'
;MQTLLIKNALDYAQLSLIELTERIVSDSDRSALSQLHENRPLFRYKSERPLLMVDFLLKLKQQPQSRQWCNNNHMAMEQAFDLTLSKFLNIPKNFRSFQEDAETCGPDCRYYFRAFNKHIWAQISSKGLKNELEIEFMAAKSLQNFVCRHFYLSCLEYRRKEQKFVRKISYKASDMNLTLWIPVQMTSKMFDKWFKQNCGDGGCNQHDIQEQIDNYLFCGKVISLEDLDEGCKQGNDFSSVMKDQISSFGLAETVADEKSDNIDQQRTAIRDLGKIKLKNLVLKIFEYLGSGGKDYMSILTEFSLSKATFSRFAGRRWQNNNGGIPDLWKNTAHILAIHPDFIETVKEAGLWKEVCLAAGKED
;
A
#
# COMPACT_ATOMS: atom_id res chain seq x y z
N MET A 1 25.04 -52.31 22.85
CA MET A 1 25.81 -51.05 22.94
C MET A 1 24.95 -49.93 22.39
N GLN A 2 24.18 -49.28 23.28
CA GLN A 2 23.46 -48.04 22.99
C GLN A 2 24.35 -46.90 23.46
N THR A 3 24.93 -46.17 22.51
CA THR A 3 25.73 -44.97 22.80
C THR A 3 24.77 -43.87 23.21
N LEU A 4 24.64 -43.66 24.52
CA LEU A 4 23.99 -42.49 25.13
C LEU A 4 24.70 -41.23 24.62
N LEU A 5 24.13 -40.60 23.60
CA LEU A 5 24.43 -39.22 23.25
C LEU A 5 23.86 -38.34 24.37
N ILE A 6 24.69 -38.08 25.38
CA ILE A 6 24.51 -36.93 26.26
C ILE A 6 24.67 -35.69 25.37
N LYS A 7 23.58 -35.27 24.73
CA LYS A 7 23.47 -33.89 24.25
C LYS A 7 23.50 -33.06 25.52
N ASN A 8 24.65 -32.45 25.82
CA ASN A 8 24.73 -31.36 26.79
C ASN A 8 23.59 -30.40 26.43
N ALA A 9 22.56 -30.34 27.27
CA ALA A 9 21.47 -29.41 27.08
C ALA A 9 22.07 -28.02 27.12
N LEU A 10 22.12 -27.35 25.96
CA LEU A 10 22.65 -26.00 25.88
C LEU A 10 21.82 -25.11 26.79
N ASP A 11 22.48 -24.49 27.76
CA ASP A 11 21.86 -23.51 28.64
C ASP A 11 21.74 -22.18 27.89
N TYR A 12 20.62 -21.98 27.20
CA TYR A 12 20.33 -20.74 26.48
C TYR A 12 20.28 -19.51 27.40
N ALA A 13 20.15 -19.68 28.72
CA ALA A 13 20.20 -18.56 29.66
C ALA A 13 21.61 -17.94 29.75
N GLN A 14 22.66 -18.70 29.48
CA GLN A 14 24.05 -18.25 29.60
C GLN A 14 24.63 -17.64 28.32
N LEU A 15 24.00 -17.87 27.16
CA LEU A 15 24.47 -17.31 25.88
C LEU A 15 24.41 -15.77 25.88
N SER A 16 25.25 -15.10 25.11
CA SER A 16 25.05 -13.68 24.81
C SER A 16 23.85 -13.47 23.87
N LEU A 17 23.35 -12.24 23.79
CA LEU A 17 22.30 -11.89 22.83
C LEU A 17 22.72 -12.19 21.38
N ILE A 18 23.99 -11.94 21.05
CA ILE A 18 24.53 -12.18 19.71
C ILE A 18 24.55 -13.67 19.40
N GLU A 19 25.00 -14.50 20.33
CA GLU A 19 25.00 -15.96 20.15
C GLU A 19 23.58 -16.50 20.00
N LEU A 20 22.61 -16.00 20.77
CA LEU A 20 21.20 -16.37 20.59
C LEU A 20 20.70 -16.04 19.18
N THR A 21 20.90 -14.80 18.72
CA THR A 21 20.43 -14.39 17.40
C THR A 21 21.16 -15.09 16.27
N GLU A 22 22.45 -15.42 16.43
CA GLU A 22 23.20 -16.23 15.46
C GLU A 22 22.65 -17.64 15.32
N ARG A 23 22.29 -18.30 16.42
CA ARG A 23 21.66 -19.64 16.37
C ARG A 23 20.28 -19.60 15.73
N ILE A 24 19.49 -18.55 15.98
CA ILE A 24 18.22 -18.31 15.29
C ILE A 24 18.45 -18.21 13.77
N VAL A 25 19.45 -17.43 13.33
CA VAL A 25 19.72 -17.19 11.91
C VAL A 25 20.32 -18.40 11.20
N SER A 26 21.28 -19.07 11.82
CA SER A 26 22.07 -20.15 11.20
C SER A 26 21.37 -21.50 11.29
N ASP A 27 20.82 -21.82 12.47
CA ASP A 27 20.29 -23.15 12.76
C ASP A 27 18.76 -23.20 12.75
N SER A 28 18.10 -22.04 12.58
CA SER A 28 16.64 -21.92 12.76
C SER A 28 16.20 -22.40 14.15
N ASP A 29 17.02 -22.13 15.16
CA ASP A 29 16.87 -22.63 16.53
C ASP A 29 15.67 -21.98 17.24
N ARG A 30 14.56 -22.72 17.33
CA ARG A 30 13.33 -22.28 17.99
C ARG A 30 13.49 -22.13 19.51
N SER A 31 14.40 -22.88 20.13
CA SER A 31 14.65 -22.79 21.57
C SER A 31 15.43 -21.51 21.89
N ALA A 32 16.41 -21.14 21.05
CA ALA A 32 17.08 -19.83 21.15
C ALA A 32 16.08 -18.68 21.01
N LEU A 33 15.15 -18.80 20.05
CA LEU A 33 14.10 -17.81 19.84
C LEU A 33 13.16 -17.71 21.04
N SER A 34 12.65 -18.83 21.54
CA SER A 34 11.80 -18.87 22.73
C SER A 34 12.51 -18.23 23.93
N GLN A 35 13.79 -18.58 24.16
CA GLN A 35 14.59 -17.97 25.23
C GLN A 35 14.66 -16.44 25.10
N LEU A 36 14.91 -15.93 23.90
CA LEU A 36 15.02 -14.50 23.65
C LEU A 36 13.71 -13.76 23.97
N HIS A 37 12.57 -14.34 23.62
CA HIS A 37 11.27 -13.67 23.72
C HIS A 37 10.55 -13.87 25.06
N GLU A 38 10.70 -15.05 25.67
CA GLU A 38 9.94 -15.45 26.86
C GLU A 38 10.74 -15.20 28.15
N ASN A 39 12.07 -15.27 28.09
CA ASN A 39 12.91 -15.29 29.29
C ASN A 39 13.91 -14.13 29.39
N ARG A 40 14.15 -13.36 28.32
CA ARG A 40 15.12 -12.24 28.34
C ARG A 40 14.45 -10.87 28.36
N PRO A 41 14.41 -10.19 29.52
CA PRO A 41 13.88 -8.84 29.60
C PRO A 41 14.93 -7.82 29.14
N LEU A 42 15.02 -7.59 27.83
CA LEU A 42 16.03 -6.71 27.21
C LEU A 42 15.54 -5.28 26.98
N PHE A 43 14.22 -5.07 27.00
CA PHE A 43 13.62 -3.84 26.50
C PHE A 43 13.27 -2.89 27.64
N ARG A 44 13.67 -1.63 27.56
CA ARG A 44 13.37 -0.60 28.56
C ARG A 44 12.41 0.43 27.99
N TYR A 45 11.36 0.72 28.73
CA TYR A 45 10.42 1.79 28.43
C TYR A 45 10.51 2.88 29.49
N LYS A 46 11.03 4.06 29.13
CA LYS A 46 11.32 5.16 30.07
C LYS A 46 12.20 4.64 31.24
N SER A 47 11.84 4.99 32.47
CA SER A 47 12.53 4.56 33.70
C SER A 47 11.99 3.25 34.29
N GLU A 48 11.18 2.49 33.55
CA GLU A 48 10.63 1.22 34.02
C GLU A 48 11.71 0.11 34.06
N ARG A 49 11.39 -0.98 34.79
CA ARG A 49 12.17 -2.21 34.78
C ARG A 49 12.28 -2.77 33.35
N PRO A 50 13.34 -3.53 33.04
CA PRO A 50 13.42 -4.23 31.76
C PRO A 50 12.21 -5.14 31.54
N LEU A 51 11.73 -5.18 30.30
CA LEU A 51 10.51 -5.82 29.83
C LEU A 51 10.87 -6.86 28.77
N LEU A 52 10.01 -7.86 28.62
CA LEU A 52 10.01 -8.74 27.45
C LEU A 52 9.57 -7.97 26.21
N MET A 53 9.85 -8.51 25.02
CA MET A 53 9.53 -7.82 23.75
C MET A 53 8.02 -7.56 23.60
N VAL A 54 7.18 -8.53 23.98
CA VAL A 54 5.72 -8.40 23.90
C VAL A 54 5.22 -7.27 24.79
N ASP A 55 5.68 -7.22 26.04
CA ASP A 55 5.32 -6.16 26.99
C ASP A 55 5.79 -4.79 26.50
N PHE A 56 6.99 -4.73 25.94
CA PHE A 56 7.51 -3.50 25.34
C PHE A 56 6.66 -3.02 24.15
N LEU A 57 6.25 -3.92 23.25
CA LEU A 57 5.35 -3.60 22.14
C LEU A 57 3.97 -3.15 22.64
N LEU A 58 3.45 -3.75 23.72
CA LEU A 58 2.20 -3.29 24.35
C LEU A 58 2.33 -1.86 24.88
N LYS A 59 3.48 -1.51 25.49
CA LYS A 59 3.77 -0.13 25.93
C LYS A 59 3.86 0.84 24.76
N LEU A 60 4.50 0.45 23.64
CA LEU A 60 4.55 1.27 22.42
C LEU A 60 3.15 1.49 21.87
N LYS A 61 2.35 0.43 21.73
CA LYS A 61 0.96 0.49 21.26
C LYS A 61 0.08 1.47 22.06
N GLN A 62 0.29 1.57 23.37
CA GLN A 62 -0.46 2.48 24.23
C GLN A 62 -0.06 3.96 24.06
N GLN A 63 1.01 4.28 23.33
CA GLN A 63 1.46 5.66 23.15
C GLN A 63 0.49 6.48 22.28
N PRO A 64 0.27 7.76 22.62
CA PRO A 64 -0.47 8.68 21.75
C PRO A 64 0.14 8.79 20.35
N GLN A 65 1.47 8.76 20.25
CA GLN A 65 2.19 8.84 18.98
C GLN A 65 1.88 7.65 18.07
N SER A 66 1.75 6.44 18.62
CA SER A 66 1.41 5.25 17.85
C SER A 66 -0.03 5.30 17.31
N ARG A 67 -0.94 5.97 18.01
CA ARG A 67 -2.30 6.24 17.49
C ARG A 67 -2.24 7.17 16.29
N GLN A 68 -1.42 8.21 16.34
CA GLN A 68 -1.22 9.12 15.21
C GLN A 68 -0.66 8.39 13.99
N TRP A 69 0.30 7.48 14.17
CA TRP A 69 0.84 6.69 13.05
C TRP A 69 -0.20 5.81 12.35
N CYS A 70 -1.24 5.40 13.06
CA CYS A 70 -2.34 4.60 12.53
C CYS A 70 -3.60 5.42 12.21
N ASN A 71 -3.53 6.75 12.10
CA ASN A 71 -4.69 7.63 11.91
C ASN A 71 -5.82 7.40 12.94
N ASN A 72 -5.45 7.09 14.18
CA ASN A 72 -6.36 6.69 15.27
C ASN A 72 -7.20 5.43 14.99
N ASN A 73 -6.87 4.65 13.96
CA ASN A 73 -7.54 3.38 13.70
C ASN A 73 -7.01 2.30 14.66
N HIS A 74 -7.90 1.81 15.53
CA HIS A 74 -7.58 0.77 16.50
C HIS A 74 -7.27 -0.58 15.83
N MET A 75 -7.99 -0.95 14.77
CA MET A 75 -7.74 -2.20 14.05
C MET A 75 -6.38 -2.19 13.35
N ALA A 76 -6.02 -1.10 12.66
CA ALA A 76 -4.69 -0.94 12.07
C ALA A 76 -3.57 -1.11 13.12
N MET A 77 -3.80 -0.60 14.33
CA MET A 77 -2.86 -0.72 15.43
C MET A 77 -2.71 -2.14 15.96
N GLU A 78 -3.82 -2.89 16.13
CA GLU A 78 -3.77 -4.32 16.48
C GLU A 78 -2.99 -5.10 15.43
N GLN A 79 -3.32 -4.87 14.16
CA GLN A 79 -2.67 -5.57 13.05
C GLN A 79 -1.17 -5.20 12.95
N ALA A 80 -0.80 -3.95 13.23
CA ALA A 80 0.59 -3.50 13.27
C ALA A 80 1.38 -4.16 14.42
N PHE A 81 0.73 -4.35 15.57
CA PHE A 81 1.30 -5.11 16.69
C PHE A 81 1.55 -6.56 16.28
N ASP A 82 0.54 -7.25 15.74
CA ASP A 82 0.64 -8.65 15.31
C ASP A 82 1.70 -8.85 14.23
N LEU A 83 1.74 -7.96 13.23
CA LEU A 83 2.74 -8.02 12.17
C LEU A 83 4.15 -7.80 12.73
N THR A 84 4.32 -6.86 13.66
CA THR A 84 5.64 -6.64 14.27
C THR A 84 6.07 -7.84 15.07
N LEU A 85 5.16 -8.45 15.83
CA LEU A 85 5.46 -9.66 16.57
C LEU A 85 5.82 -10.82 15.63
N SER A 86 5.08 -10.99 14.53
CA SER A 86 5.36 -11.99 13.50
C SER A 86 6.76 -11.81 12.87
N LYS A 87 7.18 -10.56 12.61
CA LYS A 87 8.53 -10.25 12.09
C LYS A 87 9.66 -10.75 12.99
N PHE A 88 9.42 -10.91 14.29
CA PHE A 88 10.46 -11.36 15.24
C PHE A 88 10.21 -12.78 15.77
N LEU A 89 9.00 -13.33 15.71
CA LEU A 89 8.69 -14.68 16.23
C LEU A 89 8.63 -15.79 15.16
N ASN A 90 8.38 -15.45 13.90
CA ASN A 90 8.03 -16.49 12.94
C ASN A 90 9.26 -17.11 12.27
N ILE A 91 9.56 -18.36 12.62
CA ILE A 91 10.48 -19.22 11.87
C ILE A 91 9.64 -20.12 10.97
N PRO A 92 9.67 -19.95 9.63
CA PRO A 92 8.93 -20.82 8.73
C PRO A 92 9.34 -22.29 8.92
N LYS A 93 8.39 -23.21 8.93
CA LYS A 93 8.73 -24.64 8.86
C LYS A 93 9.31 -24.91 7.46
N ASN A 94 10.43 -25.61 7.40
CA ASN A 94 11.04 -25.97 6.11
C ASN A 94 10.02 -26.75 5.27
N PHE A 95 9.74 -26.27 4.04
CA PHE A 95 8.82 -26.82 3.03
C PHE A 95 9.12 -28.27 2.55
N ARG A 96 9.89 -29.06 3.29
CA ARG A 96 10.31 -30.40 2.86
C ARG A 96 9.29 -31.50 3.13
N SER A 97 8.18 -31.22 3.82
CA SER A 97 7.06 -32.16 3.94
C SER A 97 5.93 -31.72 3.01
N PHE A 98 5.68 -32.49 1.95
CA PHE A 98 4.54 -32.37 1.03
C PHE A 98 3.17 -32.64 1.69
N GLN A 99 3.08 -32.56 3.01
CA GLN A 99 1.81 -32.65 3.74
C GLN A 99 1.37 -31.24 4.09
N GLU A 100 0.09 -30.97 3.79
CA GLU A 100 -0.66 -29.72 3.89
C GLU A 100 -0.74 -29.15 5.33
N ASP A 101 0.38 -29.02 6.02
CA ASP A 101 0.46 -28.29 7.27
C ASP A 101 0.38 -26.80 6.92
N ALA A 102 -0.68 -26.15 7.40
CA ALA A 102 -0.98 -24.73 7.27
C ALA A 102 0.31 -23.88 7.15
N GLU A 103 0.52 -23.28 5.98
CA GLU A 103 1.62 -22.35 5.73
C GLU A 103 1.65 -21.36 6.90
N THR A 104 2.79 -21.32 7.61
CA THR A 104 3.02 -20.29 8.64
C THR A 104 3.02 -18.95 7.93
N CYS A 105 1.84 -18.31 7.90
CA CYS A 105 1.60 -17.08 7.18
C CYS A 105 2.29 -15.93 7.94
N GLY A 106 3.43 -15.48 7.43
CA GLY A 106 4.15 -14.37 8.04
C GLY A 106 5.59 -14.18 7.54
N PRO A 107 6.19 -13.03 7.84
CA PRO A 107 7.59 -12.75 7.56
C PRO A 107 8.52 -13.73 8.30
N ASP A 108 9.64 -14.10 7.69
CA ASP A 108 10.67 -14.93 8.31
C ASP A 108 11.58 -14.10 9.23
N CYS A 109 11.55 -14.38 10.53
CA CYS A 109 12.29 -13.61 11.53
C CYS A 109 13.80 -13.68 11.37
N ARG A 110 14.32 -14.73 10.71
CA ARG A 110 15.75 -14.88 10.45
C ARG A 110 16.32 -13.73 9.61
N TYR A 111 15.53 -13.14 8.71
CA TYR A 111 15.99 -11.99 7.93
C TYR A 111 16.21 -10.74 8.81
N TYR A 112 15.35 -10.54 9.81
CA TYR A 112 15.44 -9.41 10.74
C TYR A 112 16.63 -9.59 11.67
N PHE A 113 16.80 -10.78 12.26
CA PHE A 113 17.96 -11.07 13.10
C PHE A 113 19.28 -11.07 12.32
N ARG A 114 19.28 -11.48 11.05
CA ARG A 114 20.48 -11.36 10.18
C ARG A 114 20.87 -9.90 9.95
N ALA A 115 19.90 -9.03 9.67
CA ALA A 115 20.14 -7.60 9.52
C ALA A 115 20.67 -6.98 10.81
N PHE A 116 20.09 -7.35 11.96
CA PHE A 116 20.55 -6.97 13.28
C PHE A 116 22.00 -7.43 13.53
N ASN A 117 22.31 -8.71 13.35
CA ASN A 117 23.67 -9.25 13.55
C ASN A 117 24.70 -8.54 12.67
N LYS A 118 24.39 -8.31 11.38
CA LYS A 118 25.26 -7.57 10.47
C LYS A 118 25.56 -6.16 10.98
N HIS A 119 24.54 -5.46 11.49
CA HIS A 119 24.69 -4.12 12.04
C HIS A 119 25.56 -4.11 13.31
N ILE A 120 25.31 -5.05 14.22
CA ILE A 120 26.07 -5.18 15.48
C ILE A 120 27.52 -5.52 15.21
N TRP A 121 27.80 -6.52 14.36
CA TRP A 121 29.17 -6.89 14.02
C TRP A 121 29.95 -5.72 13.40
N ALA A 122 29.33 -4.94 12.51
CA ALA A 122 29.95 -3.74 11.97
C ALA A 122 30.27 -2.69 13.05
N GLN A 123 29.38 -2.51 14.04
CA GLN A 123 29.63 -1.61 15.17
C GLN A 123 30.74 -2.12 16.10
N ILE A 124 30.79 -3.42 16.39
CA ILE A 124 31.84 -4.03 17.21
C ILE A 124 33.20 -3.83 16.53
N SER A 125 33.29 -4.17 15.25
CA SER A 125 34.53 -4.02 14.47
C SER A 125 34.97 -2.57 14.36
N SER A 126 34.06 -1.64 14.06
CA SER A 126 34.42 -0.22 13.90
C SER A 126 34.85 0.46 15.20
N LYS A 127 34.27 0.08 16.35
CA LYS A 127 34.61 0.65 17.66
C LYS A 127 35.72 -0.13 18.39
N GLY A 128 36.12 -1.30 17.89
CA GLY A 128 37.11 -2.15 18.54
C GLY A 128 36.67 -2.65 19.91
N LEU A 129 35.37 -2.88 20.12
CA LEU A 129 34.82 -3.31 21.42
C LEU A 129 35.29 -4.73 21.73
N LYS A 130 35.82 -4.94 22.94
CA LYS A 130 36.27 -6.24 23.45
C LYS A 130 35.54 -6.68 24.72
N ASN A 131 34.89 -5.75 25.43
CA ASN A 131 34.20 -6.04 26.68
C ASN A 131 32.82 -6.65 26.37
N GLU A 132 32.61 -7.88 26.82
CA GLU A 132 31.36 -8.64 26.61
C GLU A 132 30.13 -7.91 27.15
N LEU A 133 30.22 -7.27 28.33
CA LEU A 133 29.09 -6.54 28.91
C LEU A 133 28.73 -5.29 28.10
N GLU A 134 29.73 -4.58 27.57
CA GLU A 134 29.50 -3.43 26.70
C GLU A 134 28.87 -3.84 25.38
N ILE A 135 29.32 -4.98 24.82
CA ILE A 135 28.76 -5.57 23.62
C ILE A 135 27.30 -5.97 23.84
N GLU A 136 27.00 -6.67 24.93
CA GLU A 136 25.64 -7.10 25.29
C GLU A 136 24.70 -5.90 25.47
N PHE A 137 25.15 -4.87 26.20
CA PHE A 137 24.36 -3.65 26.41
C PHE A 137 24.08 -2.90 25.09
N MET A 138 25.10 -2.77 24.24
CA MET A 138 24.95 -2.15 22.92
C MET A 138 23.99 -2.96 22.04
N ALA A 139 24.12 -4.28 22.03
CA ALA A 139 23.27 -5.19 21.26
C ALA A 139 21.81 -5.08 21.72
N ALA A 140 21.55 -5.10 23.03
CA ALA A 140 20.20 -4.95 23.60
C ALA A 140 19.56 -3.60 23.21
N LYS A 141 20.31 -2.50 23.34
CA LYS A 141 19.84 -1.16 22.96
C LYS A 141 19.52 -1.06 21.46
N SER A 142 20.39 -1.61 20.62
CA SER A 142 20.19 -1.65 19.17
C SER A 142 18.99 -2.52 18.79
N LEU A 143 18.79 -3.67 19.43
CA LEU A 143 17.62 -4.52 19.19
C LEU A 143 16.33 -3.81 19.59
N GLN A 144 16.30 -3.14 20.74
CA GLN A 144 15.17 -2.32 21.16
C GLN A 144 14.81 -1.25 20.13
N ASN A 145 15.80 -0.49 19.66
CA ASN A 145 15.57 0.54 18.64
C ASN A 145 15.07 -0.08 17.33
N PHE A 146 15.58 -1.25 16.98
CA PHE A 146 15.20 -1.97 15.78
C PHE A 146 13.74 -2.46 15.84
N VAL A 147 13.32 -3.02 16.97
CA VAL A 147 11.92 -3.40 17.22
C VAL A 147 11.01 -2.18 17.20
N CYS A 148 11.40 -1.09 17.86
CA CYS A 148 10.63 0.17 17.84
C CYS A 148 10.45 0.71 16.42
N ARG A 149 11.52 0.74 15.62
CA ARG A 149 11.47 1.12 14.21
C ARG A 149 10.52 0.20 13.44
N HIS A 150 10.60 -1.11 13.63
CA HIS A 150 9.73 -2.04 12.92
C HIS A 150 8.26 -1.93 13.34
N PHE A 151 7.96 -1.56 14.59
CA PHE A 151 6.62 -1.26 15.02
C PHE A 151 6.05 -0.04 14.28
N TYR A 152 6.82 1.07 14.24
CA TYR A 152 6.47 2.25 13.45
C TYR A 152 6.20 1.91 11.97
N LEU A 153 7.10 1.13 11.35
CA LEU A 153 6.93 0.71 9.96
C LEU A 153 5.68 -0.15 9.74
N SER A 154 5.36 -1.03 10.68
CA SER A 154 4.12 -1.83 10.62
C SER A 154 2.88 -0.93 10.73
N CYS A 155 2.90 0.10 11.58
CA CYS A 155 1.81 1.09 11.65
C CYS A 155 1.60 1.77 10.29
N LEU A 156 2.69 2.25 9.66
CA LEU A 156 2.63 2.86 8.34
C LEU A 156 2.11 1.89 7.27
N GLU A 157 2.54 0.62 7.32
CA GLU A 157 2.10 -0.40 6.37
C GLU A 157 0.60 -0.64 6.44
N TYR A 158 0.03 -0.78 7.64
CA TYR A 158 -1.42 -0.94 7.79
C TYR A 158 -2.20 0.31 7.49
N ARG A 159 -1.69 1.49 7.87
CA ARG A 159 -2.27 2.76 7.45
C ARG A 159 -2.42 2.82 5.91
N ARG A 160 -1.40 2.39 5.16
CA ARG A 160 -1.46 2.33 3.70
C ARG A 160 -2.45 1.27 3.21
N LYS A 161 -2.48 0.07 3.81
CA LYS A 161 -3.43 -0.99 3.40
C LYS A 161 -4.90 -0.59 3.59
N GLU A 162 -5.20 0.23 4.59
CA GLU A 162 -6.55 0.72 4.83
C GLU A 162 -6.98 1.84 3.89
N GLN A 163 -6.02 2.55 3.29
CA GLN A 163 -6.33 3.55 2.29
C GLN A 163 -6.87 2.85 1.03
N LYS A 164 -8.18 2.97 0.80
CA LYS A 164 -8.86 2.41 -0.38
C LYS A 164 -8.31 2.92 -1.72
N PHE A 165 -7.57 4.03 -1.69
CA PHE A 165 -7.05 4.75 -2.85
C PHE A 165 -5.54 4.60 -3.03
N VAL A 166 -4.95 3.48 -2.60
CA VAL A 166 -3.55 3.15 -2.90
C VAL A 166 -3.41 1.93 -3.79
N ARG A 167 -2.38 1.94 -4.64
CA ARG A 167 -1.93 0.77 -5.38
C ARG A 167 -0.44 0.57 -5.20
N LYS A 168 -0.04 -0.70 -5.18
CA LYS A 168 1.36 -1.10 -5.13
C LYS A 168 1.93 -1.12 -6.54
N ILE A 169 3.09 -0.50 -6.74
CA ILE A 169 3.84 -0.51 -7.99
C ILE A 169 5.24 -1.06 -7.78
N SER A 170 5.77 -1.72 -8.80
CA SER A 170 7.19 -2.05 -8.91
C SER A 170 7.83 -1.04 -9.87
N TYR A 171 8.76 -0.25 -9.36
CA TYR A 171 9.40 0.83 -10.10
C TYR A 171 10.91 0.58 -10.17
N LYS A 172 11.46 0.54 -11.37
CA LYS A 172 12.89 0.32 -11.59
C LYS A 172 13.59 1.67 -11.75
N ALA A 173 14.31 2.10 -10.73
CA ALA A 173 15.15 3.29 -10.75
C ALA A 173 16.60 2.85 -10.91
N SER A 174 17.28 3.24 -12.00
CA SER A 174 18.71 2.97 -12.28
C SER A 174 19.22 1.56 -11.89
N ASP A 175 19.63 1.37 -10.64
CA ASP A 175 20.21 0.17 -10.02
C ASP A 175 19.31 -0.54 -8.99
N MET A 176 18.12 0.00 -8.69
CA MET A 176 17.21 -0.50 -7.66
C MET A 176 15.82 -0.85 -8.23
N ASN A 177 15.27 -1.96 -7.73
CA ASN A 177 13.85 -2.28 -7.91
C ASN A 177 13.11 -1.87 -6.64
N LEU A 178 12.35 -0.81 -6.74
CA LEU A 178 11.57 -0.25 -5.65
C LEU A 178 10.15 -0.81 -5.67
N THR A 179 9.63 -1.11 -4.50
CA THR A 179 8.23 -1.51 -4.31
C THR A 179 7.52 -0.45 -3.49
N LEU A 180 6.66 0.33 -4.13
CA LEU A 180 6.08 1.56 -3.55
C LEU A 180 4.55 1.51 -3.59
N TRP A 181 3.92 2.14 -2.60
CA TRP A 181 2.49 2.41 -2.55
C TRP A 181 2.25 3.84 -3.01
N ILE A 182 1.48 4.01 -4.07
CA ILE A 182 1.15 5.33 -4.65
C ILE A 182 -0.38 5.51 -4.73
N PRO A 183 -0.89 6.75 -4.84
CA PRO A 183 -2.30 6.97 -5.05
C PRO A 183 -2.81 6.27 -6.32
N VAL A 184 -4.01 5.71 -6.28
CA VAL A 184 -4.61 5.01 -7.44
C VAL A 184 -4.78 5.93 -8.65
N GLN A 185 -5.03 7.22 -8.40
CA GLN A 185 -5.16 8.27 -9.43
C GLN A 185 -3.82 8.58 -10.12
N MET A 186 -2.69 8.23 -9.50
CA MET A 186 -1.38 8.55 -10.03
C MET A 186 -0.96 7.50 -11.07
N THR A 187 -0.94 7.90 -12.34
CA THR A 187 -0.46 7.05 -13.43
C THR A 187 1.06 6.81 -13.32
N SER A 188 1.58 5.77 -13.95
CA SER A 188 3.02 5.48 -13.92
C SER A 188 3.87 6.60 -14.52
N LYS A 189 3.34 7.34 -15.51
CA LYS A 189 4.02 8.51 -16.10
C LYS A 189 4.05 9.70 -15.13
N MET A 190 2.94 9.94 -14.42
CA MET A 190 2.90 10.98 -13.38
C MET A 190 3.87 10.65 -12.25
N PHE A 191 3.90 9.38 -11.83
CA PHE A 191 4.84 8.92 -10.82
C PHE A 191 6.29 9.07 -11.28
N ASP A 192 6.64 8.64 -12.51
CA ASP A 192 7.98 8.81 -13.06
C ASP A 192 8.41 10.29 -13.09
N LYS A 193 7.51 11.20 -13.50
CA LYS A 193 7.76 12.64 -13.48
C LYS A 193 7.97 13.16 -12.06
N TRP A 194 7.08 12.80 -11.12
CA TRP A 194 7.19 13.20 -9.72
C TRP A 194 8.47 12.66 -9.08
N PHE A 195 8.80 11.39 -9.33
CA PHE A 195 9.99 10.72 -8.81
C PHE A 195 11.27 11.44 -9.26
N LYS A 196 11.38 11.74 -10.57
CA LYS A 196 12.52 12.49 -11.12
C LYS A 196 12.67 13.89 -10.52
N GLN A 197 11.55 14.54 -10.21
CA GLN A 197 11.54 15.89 -9.63
C GLN A 197 11.89 15.91 -8.13
N ASN A 198 11.50 14.89 -7.38
CA ASN A 198 11.56 14.91 -5.92
C ASN A 198 12.66 14.02 -5.31
N CYS A 199 13.01 12.91 -5.97
CA CYS A 199 13.96 11.94 -5.43
C CYS A 199 15.39 12.10 -5.97
N GLY A 200 15.58 12.85 -7.08
CA GLY A 200 16.88 13.11 -7.69
C GLY A 200 17.70 11.85 -8.05
N ASP A 201 18.94 12.04 -8.49
CA ASP A 201 19.91 10.94 -8.70
C ASP A 201 20.63 10.52 -7.40
N GLY A 202 20.31 11.18 -6.27
CA GLY A 202 20.84 10.81 -4.97
C GLY A 202 20.20 9.51 -4.50
N GLY A 203 21.00 8.52 -4.11
CA GLY A 203 20.57 7.17 -3.72
C GLY A 203 19.67 7.12 -2.47
N CYS A 204 18.45 7.62 -2.57
CA CYS A 204 17.42 7.48 -1.55
C CYS A 204 17.00 6.00 -1.47
N ASN A 205 16.87 5.50 -0.24
CA ASN A 205 16.36 4.15 -0.05
C ASN A 205 14.82 4.12 -0.25
N GLN A 206 14.26 2.93 -0.44
CA GLN A 206 12.81 2.75 -0.66
C GLN A 206 11.95 3.37 0.46
N HIS A 207 12.44 3.36 1.70
CA HIS A 207 11.69 3.89 2.84
C HIS A 207 11.57 5.41 2.75
N ASP A 208 12.66 6.11 2.46
CA ASP A 208 12.68 7.57 2.38
C ASP A 208 11.75 8.07 1.25
N ILE A 209 11.76 7.36 0.11
CA ILE A 209 10.88 7.63 -1.02
C ILE A 209 9.41 7.40 -0.63
N GLN A 210 9.11 6.29 0.05
CA GLN A 210 7.75 5.99 0.50
C GLN A 210 7.27 7.03 1.53
N GLU A 211 8.14 7.50 2.41
CA GLU A 211 7.80 8.55 3.37
C GLU A 211 7.51 9.89 2.68
N GLN A 212 8.27 10.25 1.64
CA GLN A 212 7.94 11.39 0.80
C GLN A 212 6.57 11.22 0.12
N ILE A 213 6.29 10.04 -0.45
CA ILE A 213 4.97 9.75 -1.04
C ILE A 213 3.86 9.92 0.01
N ASP A 214 4.03 9.33 1.19
CA ASP A 214 3.08 9.44 2.31
C ASP A 214 2.84 10.89 2.73
N ASN A 215 3.88 11.74 2.73
CA ASN A 215 3.79 13.12 3.17
C ASN A 215 3.25 14.07 2.08
N TYR A 216 3.63 13.87 0.83
CA TYR A 216 3.31 14.81 -0.27
C TYR A 216 2.11 14.39 -1.10
N LEU A 217 1.91 13.09 -1.32
CA LEU A 217 0.86 12.58 -2.19
C LEU A 217 -0.38 12.13 -1.42
N PHE A 218 -0.24 11.82 -0.14
CA PHE A 218 -1.34 11.39 0.73
C PHE A 218 -1.79 12.45 1.75
N CYS A 219 -1.24 13.67 1.71
CA CYS A 219 -1.77 14.84 2.41
C CYS A 219 -3.06 15.39 1.75
N GLY A 220 -3.99 14.52 1.40
CA GLY A 220 -5.37 14.95 1.19
C GLY A 220 -5.90 15.43 2.54
N LYS A 221 -5.97 16.76 2.75
CA LYS A 221 -6.80 17.29 3.82
C LYS A 221 -8.21 16.76 3.56
N VAL A 222 -8.80 16.10 4.55
CA VAL A 222 -10.27 16.02 4.62
C VAL A 222 -10.70 17.47 4.82
N ILE A 223 -11.10 18.12 3.74
CA ILE A 223 -11.67 19.46 3.80
C ILE A 223 -13.07 19.25 4.37
N SER A 224 -13.34 19.78 5.57
CA SER A 224 -14.72 19.81 6.05
C SER A 224 -15.55 20.67 5.10
N LEU A 225 -16.84 20.38 4.95
CA LEU A 225 -17.74 21.24 4.18
C LEU A 225 -17.70 22.70 4.69
N GLU A 226 -17.43 22.90 5.98
CA GLU A 226 -17.25 24.25 6.56
C GLU A 226 -15.93 24.94 6.14
N ASP A 227 -14.86 24.18 5.86
CA ASP A 227 -13.56 24.73 5.44
C ASP A 227 -13.56 25.18 3.96
N LEU A 228 -14.54 24.72 3.17
CA LEU A 228 -14.72 25.15 1.77
C LEU A 228 -15.23 26.59 1.66
N ASP A 229 -15.99 27.07 2.64
CA ASP A 229 -16.57 28.43 2.64
C ASP A 229 -15.53 29.51 3.03
N GLU A 230 -14.52 29.17 3.84
CA GLU A 230 -13.51 30.13 4.31
C GLU A 230 -12.24 30.16 3.42
N GLY A 231 -11.99 29.12 2.61
CA GLY A 231 -10.70 28.87 1.95
C GLY A 231 -10.42 29.55 0.60
N CYS A 232 -11.29 30.42 0.07
CA CYS A 232 -11.10 30.99 -1.28
C CYS A 232 -9.98 32.03 -1.45
N LYS A 233 -9.12 32.23 -0.44
CA LYS A 233 -8.04 33.24 -0.50
C LYS A 233 -6.73 32.73 0.12
N GLN A 234 -6.03 31.80 -0.53
CA GLN A 234 -4.56 31.85 -0.73
C GLN A 234 -4.01 30.55 -1.37
N GLY A 235 -2.93 30.72 -2.13
CA GLY A 235 -2.42 29.78 -3.14
C GLY A 235 -1.87 28.45 -2.64
N ASN A 236 -2.03 27.43 -3.49
CA ASN A 236 -0.92 26.64 -4.02
C ASN A 236 -1.34 25.93 -5.31
N ASP A 237 -0.43 25.92 -6.28
CA ASP A 237 -0.59 25.48 -7.69
C ASP A 237 -0.88 23.97 -7.88
N PHE A 238 -1.09 23.23 -6.79
CA PHE A 238 -1.52 21.83 -6.82
C PHE A 238 -3.05 21.69 -6.81
N SER A 239 -3.77 22.73 -6.33
CA SER A 239 -5.23 22.75 -6.28
C SER A 239 -5.87 22.97 -7.65
N SER A 240 -5.18 23.64 -8.59
CA SER A 240 -5.64 23.81 -9.97
C SER A 240 -5.67 22.48 -10.72
N VAL A 241 -4.63 21.66 -10.57
CA VAL A 241 -4.52 20.32 -11.18
C VAL A 241 -5.61 19.37 -10.67
N MET A 242 -5.99 19.46 -9.40
CA MET A 242 -7.10 18.68 -8.83
C MET A 242 -8.48 19.25 -9.19
N LYS A 243 -8.64 20.58 -9.28
CA LYS A 243 -9.89 21.20 -9.73
C LYS A 243 -10.18 20.93 -11.21
N ASP A 244 -9.14 20.84 -12.05
CA ASP A 244 -9.27 20.42 -13.44
C ASP A 244 -9.66 18.93 -13.57
N GLN A 245 -9.39 18.10 -12.55
CA GLN A 245 -9.79 16.68 -12.49
C GLN A 245 -11.25 16.46 -12.06
N ILE A 246 -11.89 17.47 -11.44
CA ILE A 246 -13.35 17.50 -11.18
C ILE A 246 -14.08 18.17 -12.37
N SER A 247 -13.40 18.41 -13.50
CA SER A 247 -14.07 18.79 -14.74
C SER A 247 -14.59 17.56 -15.50
N SER A 248 -15.53 17.77 -16.41
CA SER A 248 -16.00 16.74 -17.36
C SER A 248 -14.85 16.06 -18.13
N PHE A 249 -13.69 16.73 -18.25
CA PHE A 249 -12.47 16.20 -18.84
C PHE A 249 -11.79 15.14 -17.96
N GLY A 250 -11.74 15.32 -16.64
CA GLY A 250 -11.12 14.37 -15.71
C GLY A 250 -11.88 13.05 -15.58
N LEU A 251 -13.22 13.11 -15.57
CA LEU A 251 -14.06 11.91 -15.65
C LEU A 251 -13.84 11.16 -16.97
N ALA A 252 -13.81 11.89 -18.09
CA ALA A 252 -13.61 11.30 -19.41
C ALA A 252 -12.25 10.60 -19.53
N GLU A 253 -11.17 11.20 -19.03
CA GLU A 253 -9.84 10.57 -19.01
C GLU A 253 -9.81 9.32 -18.14
N THR A 254 -10.39 9.39 -16.93
CA THR A 254 -10.41 8.24 -16.00
C THR A 254 -11.15 7.04 -16.61
N VAL A 255 -12.32 7.27 -17.21
CA VAL A 255 -13.09 6.22 -17.89
C VAL A 255 -12.33 5.68 -19.11
N ALA A 256 -11.65 6.56 -19.86
CA ALA A 256 -10.90 6.19 -21.05
C ALA A 256 -9.67 5.33 -20.71
N ASP A 257 -8.94 5.68 -19.64
CA ASP A 257 -7.80 4.92 -19.15
C ASP A 257 -8.24 3.53 -18.66
N GLU A 258 -9.26 3.45 -17.80
CA GLU A 258 -9.77 2.18 -17.30
C GLU A 258 -10.23 1.24 -18.43
N LYS A 259 -10.96 1.76 -19.44
CA LYS A 259 -11.40 0.98 -20.59
C LYS A 259 -10.24 0.52 -21.47
N SER A 260 -9.25 1.38 -21.67
CA SER A 260 -8.07 1.04 -22.49
C SER A 260 -7.15 0.02 -21.79
N ASP A 261 -7.02 0.09 -20.47
CA ASP A 261 -6.23 -0.86 -19.69
C ASP A 261 -6.89 -2.24 -19.68
N ASN A 262 -8.23 -2.28 -19.62
CA ASN A 262 -9.05 -3.50 -19.68
C ASN A 262 -9.56 -3.81 -21.09
N ILE A 263 -8.74 -3.55 -22.13
CA ILE A 263 -9.15 -3.75 -23.53
C ILE A 263 -9.54 -5.20 -23.85
N ASP A 264 -8.90 -6.16 -23.18
CA ASP A 264 -9.15 -7.59 -23.40
C ASP A 264 -10.54 -8.04 -22.96
N GLN A 265 -11.18 -7.27 -22.07
CA GLN A 265 -12.55 -7.49 -21.60
C GLN A 265 -13.60 -6.83 -22.51
N GLN A 266 -13.18 -6.04 -23.50
CA GLN A 266 -14.10 -5.40 -24.44
C GLN A 266 -14.52 -6.36 -25.55
N ARG A 267 -15.65 -6.07 -26.19
CA ARG A 267 -16.14 -6.82 -27.36
C ARG A 267 -15.12 -6.77 -28.50
N THR A 268 -15.08 -7.81 -29.33
CA THR A 268 -14.14 -7.95 -30.45
C THR A 268 -13.95 -6.66 -31.26
N ALA A 269 -15.03 -6.05 -31.76
CA ALA A 269 -14.95 -4.83 -32.55
C ALA A 269 -14.37 -3.60 -31.82
N ILE A 270 -14.48 -3.53 -30.49
CA ILE A 270 -13.86 -2.47 -29.67
C ILE A 270 -12.41 -2.82 -29.33
N ARG A 271 -12.13 -4.10 -29.07
CA ARG A 271 -10.78 -4.62 -28.84
C ARG A 271 -9.88 -4.42 -30.06
N ASP A 272 -10.42 -4.61 -31.26
CA ASP A 272 -9.72 -4.45 -32.54
C ASP A 272 -9.24 -3.01 -32.81
N LEU A 273 -9.76 -2.01 -32.06
CA LEU A 273 -9.27 -0.63 -32.13
C LEU A 273 -7.86 -0.50 -31.52
N GLY A 274 -7.52 -1.32 -30.52
CA GLY A 274 -6.32 -1.16 -29.71
C GLY A 274 -6.43 -0.06 -28.64
N LYS A 275 -5.57 -0.12 -27.62
CA LYS A 275 -5.66 0.71 -26.40
C LYS A 275 -5.72 2.20 -26.68
N ILE A 276 -4.85 2.68 -27.57
CA ILE A 276 -4.72 4.11 -27.89
C ILE A 276 -5.99 4.63 -28.58
N LYS A 277 -6.51 3.93 -29.61
CA LYS A 277 -7.72 4.37 -30.30
C LYS A 277 -8.96 4.24 -29.42
N LEU A 278 -9.04 3.23 -28.56
CA LEU A 278 -10.11 3.11 -27.58
C LEU A 278 -10.14 4.29 -26.61
N LYS A 279 -8.98 4.69 -26.08
CA LYS A 279 -8.87 5.88 -25.22
C LYS A 279 -9.42 7.13 -25.93
N ASN A 280 -8.97 7.36 -27.17
CA ASN A 280 -9.43 8.50 -27.97
C ASN A 280 -10.93 8.46 -28.30
N LEU A 281 -11.47 7.27 -28.58
CA LEU A 281 -12.90 7.07 -28.82
C LEU A 281 -13.73 7.51 -27.61
N VAL A 282 -13.33 7.08 -26.40
CA VAL A 282 -14.04 7.45 -25.16
C VAL A 282 -14.00 8.96 -24.96
N LEU A 283 -12.82 9.59 -25.08
CA LEU A 283 -12.68 11.05 -24.95
C LEU A 283 -13.57 11.80 -25.95
N LYS A 284 -13.58 11.37 -27.22
CA LYS A 284 -14.44 11.95 -28.27
C LYS A 284 -15.93 11.80 -27.96
N ILE A 285 -16.35 10.68 -27.37
CA ILE A 285 -17.74 10.48 -26.94
C ILE A 285 -18.13 11.44 -25.82
N PHE A 286 -17.25 11.69 -24.84
CA PHE A 286 -17.52 12.65 -23.77
C PHE A 286 -17.54 14.10 -24.29
N GLU A 287 -16.60 14.49 -25.15
CA GLU A 287 -16.58 15.80 -25.83
C GLU A 287 -17.87 16.01 -26.65
N TYR A 288 -18.29 14.97 -27.35
CA TYR A 288 -19.53 14.95 -28.12
C TYR A 288 -20.78 15.17 -27.27
N LEU A 289 -20.83 14.56 -26.09
CA LEU A 289 -21.95 14.76 -25.16
C LEU A 289 -21.91 16.16 -24.55
N GLY A 290 -20.73 16.66 -24.18
CA GLY A 290 -20.53 18.01 -23.64
C GLY A 290 -20.92 19.11 -24.62
N SER A 291 -20.79 18.89 -25.93
CA SER A 291 -21.17 19.83 -26.99
C SER A 291 -22.64 19.73 -27.44
N GLY A 292 -23.47 18.95 -26.75
CA GLY A 292 -24.91 18.84 -27.05
C GLY A 292 -25.27 17.86 -28.16
N GLY A 293 -24.35 16.99 -28.58
CA GLY A 293 -24.67 15.76 -29.32
C GLY A 293 -25.20 15.93 -30.75
N LYS A 294 -24.66 16.90 -31.53
CA LYS A 294 -25.21 17.24 -32.86
C LYS A 294 -24.81 16.30 -34.01
N ASP A 295 -23.63 15.67 -33.97
CA ASP A 295 -23.18 14.70 -35.00
C ASP A 295 -22.32 13.54 -34.45
N TYR A 296 -22.92 12.35 -34.26
CA TYR A 296 -22.16 11.14 -33.89
C TYR A 296 -21.67 10.34 -35.10
N MET A 297 -22.09 10.71 -36.32
CA MET A 297 -21.70 10.00 -37.53
C MET A 297 -20.22 10.22 -37.85
N SER A 298 -19.68 11.39 -37.49
CA SER A 298 -18.24 11.67 -37.50
C SER A 298 -17.44 10.67 -36.67
N ILE A 299 -17.87 10.38 -35.43
CA ILE A 299 -17.22 9.40 -34.54
C ILE A 299 -17.28 7.98 -35.14
N LEU A 300 -18.43 7.57 -35.69
CA LEU A 300 -18.55 6.27 -36.34
C LEU A 300 -17.56 6.10 -37.49
N THR A 301 -17.41 7.14 -38.30
CA THR A 301 -16.53 7.15 -39.46
C THR A 301 -15.06 7.15 -39.04
N GLU A 302 -14.69 8.02 -38.11
CA GLU A 302 -13.32 8.17 -37.59
C GLU A 302 -12.80 6.86 -36.96
N PHE A 303 -13.65 6.17 -36.20
CA PHE A 303 -13.27 4.93 -35.51
C PHE A 303 -13.68 3.65 -36.26
N SER A 304 -14.20 3.76 -37.49
CA SER A 304 -14.64 2.62 -38.31
C SER A 304 -15.63 1.70 -37.60
N LEU A 305 -16.57 2.28 -36.84
CA LEU A 305 -17.56 1.54 -36.05
C LEU A 305 -18.91 1.47 -36.77
N SER A 306 -19.54 0.30 -36.72
CA SER A 306 -20.94 0.18 -37.11
C SER A 306 -21.85 0.91 -36.11
N LYS A 307 -22.99 1.43 -36.58
CA LYS A 307 -24.03 2.03 -35.71
C LYS A 307 -24.48 1.08 -34.60
N ALA A 308 -24.58 -0.22 -34.89
CA ALA A 308 -24.97 -1.22 -33.91
C ALA A 308 -23.89 -1.42 -32.84
N THR A 309 -22.62 -1.46 -33.23
CA THR A 309 -21.48 -1.57 -32.29
C THR A 309 -21.44 -0.36 -31.37
N PHE A 310 -21.51 0.85 -31.94
CA PHE A 310 -21.49 2.09 -31.17
C PHE A 310 -22.70 2.21 -30.24
N SER A 311 -23.90 1.82 -30.70
CA SER A 311 -25.11 1.84 -29.85
C SER A 311 -24.97 0.95 -28.62
N ARG A 312 -24.32 -0.21 -28.73
CA ARG A 312 -24.08 -1.12 -27.61
C ARG A 312 -22.96 -0.65 -26.69
N PHE A 313 -21.98 0.07 -27.24
CA PHE A 313 -20.85 0.60 -26.49
C PHE A 313 -21.22 1.89 -25.75
N ALA A 314 -21.77 2.88 -26.43
CA ALA A 314 -21.99 4.25 -25.93
C ALA A 314 -23.34 4.86 -26.36
N GLY A 315 -24.35 4.03 -26.63
CA GLY A 315 -25.67 4.50 -27.08
C GLY A 315 -26.32 5.50 -26.11
N ARG A 316 -27.06 6.48 -26.63
CA ARG A 316 -27.57 7.63 -25.85
C ARG A 316 -28.70 7.32 -24.86
N ARG A 317 -29.27 6.10 -24.86
CA ARG A 317 -30.44 5.79 -24.05
C ARG A 317 -30.01 5.01 -22.80
N TRP A 318 -29.98 5.72 -21.67
CA TRP A 318 -29.84 5.15 -20.32
C TRP A 318 -31.15 4.50 -19.84
N GLN A 319 -32.28 4.80 -20.49
CA GLN A 319 -33.60 4.35 -20.05
C GLN A 319 -33.80 2.83 -20.17
N ASN A 320 -34.45 2.28 -19.15
CA ASN A 320 -34.65 0.86 -18.81
C ASN A 320 -35.54 0.07 -19.79
N ASN A 321 -35.43 0.31 -21.09
CA ASN A 321 -36.23 -0.34 -22.13
C ASN A 321 -35.45 -1.51 -22.73
N ASN A 322 -35.53 -2.71 -22.14
CA ASN A 322 -35.14 -4.04 -22.66
C ASN A 322 -33.78 -4.24 -23.36
N GLY A 323 -33.00 -3.18 -23.62
CA GLY A 323 -31.81 -3.17 -24.49
C GLY A 323 -30.48 -3.24 -23.73
N GLY A 324 -30.53 -3.26 -22.39
CA GLY A 324 -29.37 -3.24 -21.52
C GLY A 324 -28.63 -1.90 -21.52
N ILE A 325 -27.97 -1.60 -20.40
CA ILE A 325 -27.14 -0.39 -20.28
C ILE A 325 -25.87 -0.57 -21.12
N PRO A 326 -25.55 0.39 -22.02
CA PRO A 326 -24.32 0.33 -22.82
C PRO A 326 -23.05 0.20 -21.98
N ASP A 327 -22.05 -0.49 -22.55
CA ASP A 327 -20.85 -0.92 -21.83
C ASP A 327 -20.03 0.26 -21.28
N LEU A 328 -20.03 1.41 -21.95
CA LEU A 328 -19.35 2.63 -21.49
C LEU A 328 -20.04 3.19 -20.24
N TRP A 329 -21.38 3.27 -20.24
CA TRP A 329 -22.14 3.86 -19.14
C TRP A 329 -22.10 3.05 -17.86
N LYS A 330 -21.94 1.71 -17.96
CA LYS A 330 -21.70 0.86 -16.78
C LYS A 330 -20.39 1.23 -16.07
N ASN A 331 -19.30 1.42 -16.81
CA ASN A 331 -18.02 1.83 -16.20
C ASN A 331 -18.09 3.27 -15.69
N THR A 332 -18.71 4.18 -16.45
CA THR A 332 -18.93 5.55 -15.98
C THR A 332 -19.71 5.55 -14.67
N ALA A 333 -20.81 4.78 -14.59
CA ALA A 333 -21.60 4.65 -13.37
C ALA A 333 -20.80 4.04 -12.21
N HIS A 334 -19.95 3.04 -12.48
CA HIS A 334 -19.07 2.45 -11.48
C HIS A 334 -18.10 3.48 -10.88
N ILE A 335 -17.45 4.29 -11.74
CA ILE A 335 -16.55 5.37 -11.32
C ILE A 335 -17.31 6.44 -10.52
N LEU A 336 -18.47 6.88 -11.02
CA LEU A 336 -19.33 7.85 -10.34
C LEU A 336 -19.82 7.35 -8.97
N ALA A 337 -20.05 6.04 -8.81
CA ALA A 337 -20.53 5.43 -7.58
C ALA A 337 -19.41 5.10 -6.56
N ILE A 338 -18.14 5.35 -6.89
CA ILE A 338 -16.98 5.07 -6.03
C ILE A 338 -16.27 6.35 -5.60
N HIS A 339 -16.22 7.37 -6.46
CA HIS A 339 -15.50 8.60 -6.17
C HIS A 339 -16.35 9.58 -5.34
N PRO A 340 -15.95 9.96 -4.11
CA PRO A 340 -16.74 10.81 -3.23
C PRO A 340 -17.25 12.11 -3.89
N ASP A 341 -16.36 12.79 -4.62
CA ASP A 341 -16.69 14.06 -5.30
C ASP A 341 -17.79 13.88 -6.36
N PHE A 342 -17.77 12.77 -7.09
CA PHE A 342 -18.80 12.47 -8.09
C PHE A 342 -20.10 11.99 -7.45
N ILE A 343 -20.03 11.29 -6.30
CA ILE A 343 -21.22 10.86 -5.56
C ILE A 343 -22.06 12.08 -5.16
N GLU A 344 -21.42 13.13 -4.65
CA GLU A 344 -22.09 14.36 -4.26
C GLU A 344 -22.73 15.06 -5.47
N THR A 345 -21.95 15.28 -6.55
CA THR A 345 -22.47 15.89 -7.78
C THR A 345 -23.64 15.10 -8.39
N VAL A 346 -23.57 13.77 -8.39
CA VAL A 346 -24.62 12.89 -8.91
C VAL A 346 -25.88 12.93 -8.02
N LYS A 347 -25.72 13.03 -6.69
CA LYS A 347 -26.83 13.21 -5.76
C LYS A 347 -27.51 14.56 -5.94
N GLU A 348 -26.74 15.63 -6.08
CA GLU A 348 -27.24 16.98 -6.36
C GLU A 348 -27.98 17.07 -7.70
N ALA A 349 -27.47 16.37 -8.73
CA ALA A 349 -28.13 16.25 -10.03
C ALA A 349 -29.39 15.37 -10.01
N GLY A 350 -29.69 14.70 -8.89
CA GLY A 350 -30.85 13.80 -8.75
C GLY A 350 -30.72 12.51 -9.54
N LEU A 351 -29.48 12.07 -9.86
CA LEU A 351 -29.19 10.91 -10.72
C LEU A 351 -28.64 9.69 -9.96
N TRP A 352 -28.63 9.74 -8.62
CA TRP A 352 -27.97 8.72 -7.79
C TRP A 352 -28.55 7.33 -7.99
N LYS A 353 -29.87 7.23 -8.06
CA LYS A 353 -30.57 5.95 -8.22
C LYS A 353 -30.21 5.30 -9.55
N GLU A 354 -30.18 6.08 -10.62
CA GLU A 354 -29.83 5.65 -11.97
C GLU A 354 -28.37 5.18 -12.05
N VAL A 355 -27.46 5.85 -11.34
CA VAL A 355 -26.05 5.50 -11.25
C VAL A 355 -25.83 4.21 -10.45
N CYS A 356 -26.49 4.05 -9.29
CA CYS A 356 -26.43 2.80 -8.51
C CYS A 356 -26.92 1.60 -9.33
N LEU A 357 -28.08 1.75 -9.97
CA LEU A 357 -28.65 0.72 -10.86
C LEU A 357 -27.69 0.35 -11.99
N ALA A 358 -27.06 1.34 -12.63
CA ALA A 358 -26.12 1.11 -13.71
C ALA A 358 -24.79 0.50 -13.25
N ALA A 359 -24.37 0.79 -12.02
CA ALA A 359 -23.19 0.22 -11.39
C ALA A 359 -23.43 -1.20 -10.82
N GLY A 360 -24.68 -1.68 -10.82
CA GLY A 360 -25.05 -2.98 -10.23
C GLY A 360 -24.99 -2.99 -8.70
N LYS A 361 -25.17 -1.83 -8.07
CA LYS A 361 -25.33 -1.73 -6.61
C LYS A 361 -26.82 -1.72 -6.28
N GLU A 362 -27.27 -2.66 -5.46
CA GLU A 362 -28.57 -2.56 -4.79
C GLU A 362 -28.43 -1.51 -3.66
N ASP A 363 -29.42 -0.62 -3.55
CA ASP A 363 -29.45 0.48 -2.56
C ASP A 363 -29.35 -0.02 -1.10
#